data_AF-A0A5M9Z0K3-F1
#
_entry.id   AF-A0A5M9Z0K3-F1
#
_cell.length_a   1.000
_cell.length_b   1.000
_cell.length_c   1.000
_cell.angle_alpha   90.00
_cell.angle_beta   90.00
_cell.angle_gamma   90.00
#
_symmetry.space_group_name_H-M   'P 1'
#
loop_
_entity.id
_entity.type
_entity.pdbx_description
1 polymer ?
#
loop_
_entity_poly.entity_id
_entity_poly.type
_entity_poly.pdbx_seq_one_letter_code
_entity_poly.pdbx_strand_id
1 'polypeptide(L)'
;MKKNLRIVSAAAALLAVAPVAASAVSTVSAAAAATTTATTNSNVTLNLNGAGSTATDAANTVNVSSNFSLNAPVKANNAVTADATLGGELTATLNGTSVSSSLADAAQDVTVSDGKTNLYSYNKETKKVENNLNNVVAGQSYTLTLTNVGFSFGSAMKNKTVTVKLANGELSGKNVTKNTDGSYKLTLDQYGNATELTYTQSLKAYNQGNTNSVFFINQNSGTTETKGLYLTLANGNGELNVADVLANIEKQYTAVQYNDSKFMSSTEKDSPVTITTNKDAVIAELKKQNIPVNAAGNFTAPDTFTVTLNAKSSINGKTGQLVVTVSVPNGKKTTVASQEKTIMHNAFFYDKNGKRVGSD
;
A
#
# COMPACT_ATOMS: atom_id res chain seq x y z
N MET A 1 27.37 58.29 -17.95
CA MET A 1 27.48 57.22 -16.93
C MET A 1 26.12 56.94 -16.33
N LYS A 2 25.68 55.69 -16.49
CA LYS A 2 24.49 55.06 -15.90
C LYS A 2 24.54 55.10 -14.38
N LYS A 3 23.39 55.33 -13.74
CA LYS A 3 23.12 54.83 -12.40
C LYS A 3 21.63 54.52 -12.20
N ASN A 4 21.43 53.35 -11.61
CA ASN A 4 20.33 52.94 -10.72
C ASN A 4 19.00 52.50 -11.33
N LEU A 5 18.86 51.18 -11.50
CA LEU A 5 17.73 50.51 -10.85
C LEU A 5 18.20 49.18 -10.22
N ARG A 6 18.07 49.11 -8.89
CA ARG A 6 18.34 47.94 -8.08
C ARG A 6 17.22 46.94 -8.30
N ILE A 7 17.55 45.78 -8.88
CA ILE A 7 16.72 44.58 -8.73
C ILE A 7 17.38 43.76 -7.63
N VAL A 8 16.74 43.71 -6.46
CA VAL A 8 17.05 42.73 -5.43
C VAL A 8 15.72 42.11 -5.04
N SER A 9 15.35 41.03 -5.71
CA SER A 9 14.34 40.11 -5.22
C SER A 9 14.97 38.73 -5.19
N ALA A 10 15.04 38.21 -3.97
CA ALA A 10 15.57 36.91 -3.62
C ALA A 10 14.97 35.81 -4.50
N ALA A 11 15.83 34.92 -4.98
CA ALA A 11 15.41 33.62 -5.49
C ALA A 11 14.85 32.82 -4.31
N ALA A 12 13.53 32.87 -4.12
CA ALA A 12 12.81 31.91 -3.33
C ALA A 12 12.81 30.58 -4.10
N ALA A 13 13.83 29.75 -3.88
CA ALA A 13 13.77 28.34 -4.24
C ALA A 13 12.77 27.66 -3.28
N LEU A 14 11.49 27.83 -3.59
CA LEU A 14 10.41 27.01 -3.06
C LEU A 14 10.76 25.56 -3.43
N LEU A 15 11.15 24.76 -2.43
CA LEU A 15 11.17 23.32 -2.56
C LEU A 15 9.71 22.89 -2.71
N ALA A 16 9.21 22.97 -3.95
CA ALA A 16 7.96 22.37 -4.34
C ALA A 16 8.13 20.88 -4.09
N VAL A 17 7.52 20.40 -3.00
CA VAL A 17 7.23 18.97 -2.85
C VAL A 17 6.35 18.62 -4.05
N ALA A 18 6.96 17.97 -5.03
CA ALA A 18 6.22 17.43 -6.15
C ALA A 18 5.10 16.54 -5.59
N PRO A 19 3.88 16.61 -6.14
CA PRO A 19 2.91 15.55 -5.86
C PRO A 19 3.59 14.24 -6.27
N VAL A 20 3.70 13.30 -5.32
CA VAL A 20 4.00 11.91 -5.65
C VAL A 20 2.86 11.47 -6.54
N ALA A 21 3.10 11.49 -7.84
CA ALA A 21 2.19 10.94 -8.81
C ALA A 21 1.98 9.47 -8.42
N ALA A 22 0.75 9.14 -8.05
CA ALA A 22 0.30 7.77 -7.98
C ALA A 22 0.57 7.15 -9.35
N SER A 23 1.55 6.26 -9.44
CA SER A 23 1.74 5.37 -10.59
C SER A 23 0.59 4.36 -10.59
N ALA A 24 -0.58 4.78 -11.02
CA ALA A 24 -1.72 3.92 -11.29
C ALA A 24 -2.12 4.11 -12.75
N VAL A 25 -1.39 3.47 -13.67
CA VAL A 25 -1.91 3.07 -14.98
C VAL A 25 -1.15 1.82 -15.44
N SER A 26 -1.63 0.63 -15.09
CA SER A 26 -1.44 -0.55 -15.95
C SER A 26 -2.81 -0.86 -16.54
N THR A 27 -3.12 -0.18 -17.65
CA THR A 27 -4.26 -0.49 -18.49
C THR A 27 -3.87 -1.65 -19.37
N VAL A 28 -4.32 -2.87 -19.05
CA VAL A 28 -4.45 -3.90 -20.09
C VAL A 28 -5.60 -3.45 -20.98
N SER A 29 -5.28 -2.72 -22.04
CA SER A 29 -6.20 -2.54 -23.17
C SER A 29 -6.34 -3.89 -23.86
N ALA A 30 -7.44 -4.59 -23.60
CA ALA A 30 -7.82 -5.76 -24.38
C ALA A 30 -8.37 -5.30 -25.75
N ALA A 31 -7.52 -4.76 -26.63
CA ALA A 31 -7.86 -4.58 -28.04
C ALA A 31 -6.62 -4.33 -28.92
N ALA A 32 -6.03 -5.41 -29.42
CA ALA A 32 -5.64 -5.60 -30.82
C ALA A 32 -4.86 -6.91 -30.90
N ALA A 33 -5.17 -7.76 -31.87
CA ALA A 33 -4.36 -8.90 -32.24
C ALA A 33 -2.97 -8.40 -32.66
N ALA A 34 -2.04 -8.35 -31.72
CA ALA A 34 -0.65 -8.05 -31.96
C ALA A 34 0.14 -9.34 -31.73
N THR A 35 0.67 -9.86 -32.82
CA THR A 35 1.62 -10.97 -32.87
C THR A 35 2.93 -10.51 -32.22
N THR A 36 2.96 -10.48 -30.89
CA THR A 36 4.20 -10.27 -30.13
C THR A 36 4.82 -11.62 -29.80
N THR A 37 5.96 -11.89 -30.41
CA THR A 37 6.84 -13.02 -30.09
C THR A 37 7.32 -12.87 -28.64
N ALA A 38 6.54 -13.41 -27.70
CA ALA A 38 6.94 -13.53 -26.31
C ALA A 38 8.00 -14.63 -26.19
N THR A 39 9.20 -14.26 -25.74
CA THR A 39 10.19 -15.24 -25.27
C THR A 39 9.56 -15.98 -24.09
N THR A 40 9.26 -17.25 -24.31
CA THR A 40 8.53 -18.15 -23.41
C THR A 40 9.36 -18.51 -22.18
N ASN A 41 9.17 -17.81 -21.08
CA ASN A 41 9.33 -18.39 -19.75
C ASN A 41 7.98 -18.26 -19.04
N SER A 42 7.08 -19.20 -19.31
CA SER A 42 5.76 -19.32 -18.69
C SER A 42 5.87 -19.84 -17.26
N ASN A 43 6.62 -19.16 -16.39
CA ASN A 43 6.70 -19.49 -14.96
C ASN A 43 6.77 -18.22 -14.11
N VAL A 44 5.89 -18.11 -13.12
CA VAL A 44 5.89 -17.02 -12.13
C VAL A 44 6.99 -17.32 -11.11
N THR A 45 8.24 -17.05 -11.46
CA THR A 45 9.38 -17.27 -10.55
C THR A 45 9.78 -15.96 -9.87
N LEU A 46 9.62 -15.91 -8.55
CA LEU A 46 10.06 -14.80 -7.71
C LEU A 46 11.49 -15.07 -7.21
N ASN A 47 12.44 -14.30 -7.75
CA ASN A 47 13.87 -14.49 -7.49
C ASN A 47 14.35 -13.65 -6.29
N LEU A 48 14.57 -14.30 -5.16
CA LEU A 48 15.09 -13.75 -3.90
C LEU A 48 16.55 -14.16 -3.64
N ASN A 49 17.29 -14.51 -4.68
CA ASN A 49 18.69 -14.95 -4.55
C ASN A 49 19.54 -13.90 -3.82
N GLY A 50 20.31 -14.37 -2.84
CA GLY A 50 21.17 -13.51 -2.02
C GLY A 50 20.48 -12.87 -0.82
N ALA A 51 19.15 -12.71 -0.84
CA ALA A 51 18.41 -12.15 0.31
C ALA A 51 18.39 -13.11 1.52
N GLY A 52 18.55 -14.42 1.29
CA GLY A 52 18.57 -15.45 2.34
C GLY A 52 19.95 -15.70 2.98
N SER A 53 21.03 -15.14 2.45
CA SER A 53 22.41 -15.46 2.89
C SER A 53 22.77 -14.92 4.28
N THR A 54 21.94 -14.07 4.88
CA THR A 54 22.19 -13.40 6.17
C THR A 54 21.30 -13.88 7.32
N ALA A 55 20.62 -15.02 7.18
CA ALA A 55 19.43 -15.34 7.99
C ALA A 55 19.62 -16.37 9.14
N THR A 56 19.21 -15.98 10.36
CA THR A 56 18.75 -16.87 11.45
C THR A 56 17.28 -17.29 11.22
N ASP A 57 16.68 -18.17 12.02
CA ASP A 57 15.34 -18.74 11.73
C ASP A 57 14.21 -17.72 11.49
N ALA A 58 14.24 -16.54 12.15
CA ALA A 58 13.30 -15.43 11.89
C ALA A 58 13.52 -14.76 10.51
N ALA A 59 14.73 -14.82 9.98
CA ALA A 59 15.15 -14.25 8.71
C ALA A 59 14.94 -15.19 7.51
N ASN A 60 14.31 -16.34 7.71
CA ASN A 60 13.80 -17.23 6.65
C ASN A 60 12.28 -17.11 6.47
N THR A 61 11.70 -15.97 6.84
CA THR A 61 10.28 -15.68 6.59
C THR A 61 10.12 -14.77 5.38
N VAL A 62 9.45 -15.27 4.34
CA VAL A 62 9.07 -14.51 3.16
C VAL A 62 7.66 -13.99 3.35
N ASN A 63 7.48 -12.67 3.21
CA ASN A 63 6.15 -12.07 3.19
C ASN A 63 5.72 -11.93 1.74
N VAL A 64 4.56 -12.47 1.40
CA VAL A 64 3.99 -12.43 0.06
C VAL A 64 2.69 -11.63 0.11
N SER A 65 2.57 -10.66 -0.78
CA SER A 65 1.37 -9.83 -0.94
C SER A 65 0.96 -9.78 -2.40
N SER A 66 -0.29 -9.42 -2.64
CA SER A 66 -0.83 -9.26 -3.98
C SER A 66 -1.71 -8.02 -4.07
N ASN A 67 -1.79 -7.43 -5.26
CA ASN A 67 -2.69 -6.30 -5.56
C ASN A 67 -3.65 -6.60 -6.73
N PHE A 68 -3.94 -7.88 -6.96
CA PHE A 68 -4.80 -8.29 -8.07
C PHE A 68 -6.18 -7.62 -8.04
N SER A 69 -6.63 -7.20 -9.22
CA SER A 69 -7.92 -6.55 -9.43
C SER A 69 -8.62 -7.18 -10.61
N LEU A 70 -9.91 -7.45 -10.43
CA LEU A 70 -10.83 -7.82 -11.48
C LEU A 70 -11.92 -6.75 -11.56
N ASN A 71 -12.16 -6.26 -12.76
CA ASN A 71 -13.16 -5.25 -13.04
C ASN A 71 -14.14 -5.81 -14.06
N ALA A 72 -15.43 -5.77 -13.73
CA ALA A 72 -16.50 -6.20 -14.62
C ALA A 72 -16.61 -5.25 -15.83
N PRO A 73 -17.08 -5.74 -17.00
CA PRO A 73 -17.27 -4.89 -18.17
C PRO A 73 -18.37 -3.86 -17.92
N VAL A 74 -18.29 -2.73 -18.60
CA VAL A 74 -19.39 -1.75 -18.67
C VAL A 74 -20.31 -2.16 -19.81
N LYS A 75 -21.61 -2.25 -19.53
CA LYS A 75 -22.62 -2.60 -20.53
C LYS A 75 -23.65 -1.47 -20.66
N ALA A 76 -23.94 -1.07 -21.88
CA ALA A 76 -25.05 -0.18 -22.21
C ALA A 76 -25.96 -0.89 -23.22
N ASN A 77 -27.27 -0.98 -22.93
CA ASN A 77 -28.23 -1.68 -23.77
C ASN A 77 -27.79 -3.12 -24.13
N ASN A 78 -27.24 -3.85 -23.16
CA ASN A 78 -26.66 -5.19 -23.31
C ASN A 78 -25.43 -5.31 -24.24
N ALA A 79 -24.93 -4.21 -24.79
CA ALA A 79 -23.66 -4.16 -25.51
C ALA A 79 -22.52 -3.78 -24.56
N VAL A 80 -21.37 -4.45 -24.68
CA VAL A 80 -20.16 -4.09 -23.95
C VAL A 80 -19.62 -2.78 -24.52
N THR A 81 -19.53 -1.75 -23.67
CA THR A 81 -18.96 -0.43 -24.01
C THR A 81 -17.58 -0.22 -23.43
N ALA A 82 -17.20 -1.02 -22.43
CA ALA A 82 -15.83 -1.13 -21.94
C ALA A 82 -15.59 -2.56 -21.48
N ASP A 83 -14.49 -3.17 -21.91
CA ASP A 83 -14.18 -4.56 -21.56
C ASP A 83 -13.86 -4.73 -20.08
N ALA A 84 -14.01 -5.97 -19.61
CA ALA A 84 -13.51 -6.39 -18.32
C ALA A 84 -11.99 -6.29 -18.27
N THR A 85 -11.43 -5.91 -17.12
CA THR A 85 -9.98 -5.86 -16.93
C THR A 85 -9.56 -6.75 -15.77
N LEU A 86 -8.48 -7.50 -15.98
CA LEU A 86 -7.81 -8.31 -14.96
C LEU A 86 -6.34 -7.89 -14.92
N GLY A 87 -5.81 -7.62 -13.74
CA GLY A 87 -4.42 -7.21 -13.60
C GLY A 87 -3.92 -7.23 -12.16
N GLY A 88 -2.65 -6.89 -12.00
CA GLY A 88 -1.95 -6.82 -10.72
C GLY A 88 -0.73 -7.74 -10.67
N GLU A 89 -0.14 -7.81 -9.49
CA GLU A 89 1.16 -8.44 -9.23
C GLU A 89 1.10 -9.27 -7.94
N LEU A 90 1.93 -10.32 -7.92
CA LEU A 90 2.34 -11.03 -6.73
C LEU A 90 3.73 -10.53 -6.33
N THR A 91 3.90 -10.08 -5.09
CA THR A 91 5.16 -9.53 -4.57
C THR A 91 5.64 -10.36 -3.40
N ALA A 92 6.89 -10.81 -3.44
CA ALA A 92 7.56 -11.49 -2.33
C ALA A 92 8.65 -10.59 -1.75
N THR A 93 8.71 -10.51 -0.43
CA THR A 93 9.69 -9.72 0.32
C THR A 93 10.42 -10.59 1.33
N LEU A 94 11.76 -10.57 1.27
CA LEU A 94 12.65 -11.25 2.21
C LEU A 94 13.79 -10.31 2.60
N ASN A 95 14.02 -10.10 3.89
CA ASN A 95 15.11 -9.29 4.43
C ASN A 95 15.26 -7.90 3.76
N GLY A 96 14.13 -7.23 3.52
CA GLY A 96 14.08 -5.91 2.88
C GLY A 96 14.20 -5.91 1.35
N THR A 97 14.51 -7.06 0.74
CA THR A 97 14.53 -7.22 -0.72
C THR A 97 13.15 -7.65 -1.19
N SER A 98 12.59 -6.96 -2.20
CA SER A 98 11.28 -7.26 -2.77
C SER A 98 11.41 -7.57 -4.26
N VAL A 99 10.67 -8.58 -4.72
CA VAL A 99 10.52 -8.91 -6.14
C VAL A 99 9.05 -9.16 -6.46
N SER A 100 8.62 -8.79 -7.66
CA SER A 100 7.25 -8.95 -8.13
C SER A 100 7.19 -9.71 -9.44
N SER A 101 6.04 -10.32 -9.72
CA SER A 101 5.68 -10.84 -11.04
C SER A 101 4.23 -10.46 -11.35
N SER A 102 4.00 -9.95 -12.56
CA SER A 102 2.68 -9.48 -12.98
C SER A 102 1.83 -10.62 -13.56
N LEU A 103 0.51 -10.47 -13.52
CA LEU A 103 -0.39 -11.41 -14.22
C LEU A 103 -0.14 -11.47 -15.73
N ALA A 104 0.36 -10.37 -16.32
CA ALA A 104 0.67 -10.33 -17.74
C ALA A 104 1.84 -11.28 -18.08
N ASP A 105 2.85 -11.34 -17.20
CA ASP A 105 3.98 -12.27 -17.34
C ASP A 105 3.55 -13.73 -17.14
N ALA A 106 2.46 -13.94 -16.39
CA ALA A 106 1.91 -15.24 -16.00
C ALA A 106 0.79 -15.75 -16.93
N ALA A 107 0.49 -15.07 -18.04
CA ALA A 107 -0.81 -15.22 -18.74
C ALA A 107 -1.22 -16.65 -19.13
N GLN A 108 -0.26 -17.57 -19.30
CA GLN A 108 -0.49 -18.99 -19.64
C GLN A 108 -0.76 -19.90 -18.43
N ASP A 109 -0.51 -19.43 -17.22
CA ASP A 109 -0.70 -20.16 -15.97
C ASP A 109 -1.76 -19.52 -15.06
N VAL A 110 -2.47 -18.51 -15.60
CA VAL A 110 -3.60 -17.83 -14.96
C VAL A 110 -4.90 -18.53 -15.31
N THR A 111 -5.74 -18.76 -14.31
CA THR A 111 -7.15 -19.12 -14.49
C THR A 111 -8.03 -18.24 -13.61
N VAL A 112 -9.15 -17.78 -14.16
CA VAL A 112 -10.22 -17.11 -13.41
C VAL A 112 -11.51 -17.90 -13.56
N SER A 113 -12.12 -18.29 -12.44
CA SER A 113 -13.33 -19.12 -12.43
C SER A 113 -14.37 -18.62 -11.43
N ASP A 114 -15.65 -18.85 -11.73
CA ASP A 114 -16.76 -18.67 -10.79
C ASP A 114 -17.07 -19.95 -9.98
N GLY A 115 -16.20 -20.96 -10.06
CA GLY A 115 -16.37 -22.28 -9.46
C GLY A 115 -17.16 -23.27 -10.31
N LYS A 116 -17.78 -22.84 -11.42
CA LYS A 116 -18.52 -23.68 -12.37
C LYS A 116 -17.90 -23.65 -13.76
N THR A 117 -17.43 -22.49 -14.18
CA THR A 117 -16.89 -22.21 -15.51
C THR A 117 -15.59 -21.44 -15.39
N ASN A 118 -14.68 -21.66 -16.34
CA ASN A 118 -13.48 -20.84 -16.48
C ASN A 118 -13.82 -19.64 -17.38
N LEU A 119 -13.69 -18.44 -16.83
CA LEU A 119 -13.87 -17.19 -17.57
C LEU A 119 -12.58 -16.71 -18.20
N TYR A 120 -11.45 -17.11 -17.66
CA TYR A 120 -10.15 -16.94 -18.29
C TYR A 120 -9.34 -18.21 -18.06
N SER A 121 -8.76 -18.78 -19.10
CA SER A 121 -7.77 -19.86 -18.99
C SER A 121 -6.91 -19.95 -20.24
N TYR A 122 -5.78 -20.64 -20.14
CA TYR A 122 -4.96 -21.01 -21.29
C TYR A 122 -4.92 -22.53 -21.42
N ASN A 123 -5.40 -23.03 -22.56
CA ASN A 123 -5.36 -24.44 -22.86
C ASN A 123 -4.00 -24.79 -23.49
N LYS A 124 -3.17 -25.52 -22.73
CA LYS A 124 -1.79 -25.89 -23.15
C LYS A 124 -1.76 -26.87 -24.32
N GLU A 125 -2.77 -27.71 -24.48
CA GLU A 125 -2.86 -28.69 -25.56
C GLU A 125 -3.15 -28.00 -26.90
N THR A 126 -4.13 -27.10 -26.90
CA THR A 126 -4.56 -26.38 -28.11
C THR A 126 -3.81 -25.07 -28.34
N LYS A 127 -2.99 -24.64 -27.37
CA LYS A 127 -2.24 -23.37 -27.34
C LYS A 127 -3.14 -22.14 -27.58
N LYS A 128 -4.32 -22.15 -26.96
CA LYS A 128 -5.32 -21.08 -27.10
C LYS A 128 -5.71 -20.51 -25.75
N VAL A 129 -5.89 -19.19 -25.71
CA VAL A 129 -6.51 -18.48 -24.58
C VAL A 129 -8.03 -18.58 -24.74
N GLU A 130 -8.70 -19.01 -23.69
CA GLU A 130 -10.14 -18.87 -23.52
C GLU A 130 -10.39 -17.63 -22.67
N ASN A 131 -10.91 -16.57 -23.27
CA ASN A 131 -11.18 -15.31 -22.58
C ASN A 131 -12.65 -14.91 -22.73
N ASN A 132 -13.40 -15.16 -21.65
CA ASN A 132 -14.79 -14.80 -21.46
C ASN A 132 -14.94 -13.82 -20.28
N LEU A 133 -13.92 -13.00 -19.99
CA LEU A 133 -13.97 -12.04 -18.87
C LEU A 133 -15.11 -11.02 -19.01
N ASN A 134 -15.61 -10.76 -20.22
CA ASN A 134 -16.81 -9.94 -20.44
C ASN A 134 -18.13 -10.57 -19.92
N ASN A 135 -18.08 -11.79 -19.41
CA ASN A 135 -19.18 -12.43 -18.69
C ASN A 135 -19.08 -12.24 -17.16
N VAL A 136 -18.01 -11.60 -16.67
CA VAL A 136 -17.87 -11.22 -15.26
C VAL A 136 -19.01 -10.29 -14.86
N VAL A 137 -19.55 -10.50 -13.67
CA VAL A 137 -20.64 -9.71 -13.09
C VAL A 137 -20.09 -8.94 -11.90
N ALA A 138 -20.32 -7.63 -11.88
CA ALA A 138 -19.88 -6.78 -10.78
C ALA A 138 -20.49 -7.22 -9.44
N GLY A 139 -19.70 -7.14 -8.37
CA GLY A 139 -20.09 -7.56 -7.02
C GLY A 139 -19.93 -9.06 -6.75
N GLN A 140 -19.82 -9.89 -7.78
CA GLN A 140 -19.61 -11.34 -7.63
C GLN A 140 -18.15 -11.66 -7.30
N SER A 141 -17.95 -12.77 -6.60
CA SER A 141 -16.63 -13.31 -6.28
C SER A 141 -16.21 -14.36 -7.29
N TYR A 142 -14.92 -14.36 -7.62
CA TYR A 142 -14.26 -15.28 -8.53
C TYR A 142 -12.98 -15.79 -7.88
N THR A 143 -12.50 -16.95 -8.31
CA THR A 143 -11.21 -17.49 -7.89
C THR A 143 -10.19 -17.23 -8.98
N LEU A 144 -9.14 -16.49 -8.64
CA LEU A 144 -7.89 -16.43 -9.40
C LEU A 144 -7.00 -17.59 -8.97
N THR A 145 -6.48 -18.33 -9.94
CA THR A 145 -5.49 -19.39 -9.74
C THR A 145 -4.27 -19.08 -10.59
N LEU A 146 -3.10 -19.04 -9.97
CA LEU A 146 -1.79 -19.00 -10.62
C LEU A 146 -1.12 -20.35 -10.41
N THR A 147 -0.90 -21.07 -11.50
CA THR A 147 -0.13 -22.32 -11.49
C THR A 147 1.34 -22.05 -11.79
N ASN A 148 2.21 -23.03 -11.54
CA ASN A 148 3.64 -22.93 -11.80
C ASN A 148 4.32 -21.71 -11.14
N VAL A 149 3.82 -21.30 -9.98
CA VAL A 149 4.48 -20.30 -9.14
C VAL A 149 5.75 -20.93 -8.56
N GLY A 150 6.82 -20.14 -8.49
CA GLY A 150 8.08 -20.56 -7.92
C GLY A 150 8.78 -19.46 -7.14
N PHE A 151 9.63 -19.87 -6.21
CA PHE A 151 10.51 -19.00 -5.44
C PHE A 151 11.95 -19.51 -5.59
N SER A 152 12.88 -18.61 -5.88
CA SER A 152 14.30 -18.94 -5.94
C SER A 152 15.03 -18.21 -4.82
N PHE A 153 15.69 -18.95 -3.93
CA PHE A 153 16.47 -18.39 -2.81
C PHE A 153 17.99 -18.58 -2.98
N GLY A 154 18.36 -19.39 -3.97
CA GLY A 154 19.73 -19.64 -4.36
C GLY A 154 20.36 -20.81 -3.61
N SER A 155 21.49 -21.27 -4.12
CA SER A 155 22.17 -22.50 -3.67
C SER A 155 22.58 -22.49 -2.19
N ALA A 156 22.73 -21.32 -1.56
CA ALA A 156 22.97 -21.17 -0.13
C ALA A 156 21.79 -21.68 0.74
N MET A 157 20.60 -21.78 0.14
CA MET A 157 19.36 -22.23 0.77
C MET A 157 18.95 -23.64 0.33
N LYS A 158 19.82 -24.37 -0.37
CA LYS A 158 19.56 -25.75 -0.82
C LYS A 158 19.06 -26.66 0.30
N ASN A 159 18.03 -27.45 0.03
CA ASN A 159 17.43 -28.43 0.95
C ASN A 159 16.97 -27.85 2.31
N LYS A 160 16.88 -26.51 2.45
CA LYS A 160 16.36 -25.86 3.65
C LYS A 160 14.87 -25.65 3.55
N THR A 161 14.28 -25.23 4.66
CA THR A 161 12.87 -24.84 4.74
C THR A 161 12.73 -23.34 4.94
N VAL A 162 11.74 -22.74 4.31
CA VAL A 162 11.39 -21.33 4.40
C VAL A 162 9.95 -21.22 4.85
N THR A 163 9.64 -20.21 5.67
CA THR A 163 8.26 -19.89 6.04
C THR A 163 7.73 -18.82 5.11
N VAL A 164 6.57 -19.03 4.51
CA VAL A 164 5.88 -18.08 3.65
C VAL A 164 4.64 -17.58 4.38
N LYS A 165 4.53 -16.27 4.55
CA LYS A 165 3.34 -15.59 5.07
C LYS A 165 2.63 -14.90 3.92
N LEU A 166 1.40 -15.31 3.64
CA LEU A 166 0.56 -14.66 2.65
C LEU A 166 -0.29 -13.57 3.32
N ALA A 167 -0.31 -12.37 2.74
CA ALA A 167 -1.26 -11.34 3.15
C ALA A 167 -2.69 -11.70 2.71
N ASN A 168 -2.83 -12.36 1.55
CA ASN A 168 -4.09 -12.83 1.00
C ASN A 168 -3.87 -14.14 0.22
N GLY A 169 -4.93 -14.93 0.11
CA GLY A 169 -4.96 -16.15 -0.71
C GLY A 169 -4.43 -17.40 0.00
N GLU A 170 -4.23 -18.46 -0.77
CA GLU A 170 -3.74 -19.76 -0.32
C GLU A 170 -2.60 -20.22 -1.22
N LEU A 171 -1.66 -20.98 -0.66
CA LEU A 171 -0.55 -21.60 -1.39
C LEU A 171 -0.63 -23.12 -1.23
N SER A 172 -0.45 -23.84 -2.33
CA SER A 172 -0.40 -25.30 -2.35
C SER A 172 0.68 -25.81 -3.31
N GLY A 173 1.08 -27.06 -3.14
CA GLY A 173 2.13 -27.70 -3.92
C GLY A 173 2.72 -28.90 -3.19
N LYS A 174 3.54 -29.69 -3.88
CA LYS A 174 4.10 -30.95 -3.38
C LYS A 174 4.90 -30.81 -2.07
N ASN A 175 5.60 -29.69 -1.91
CA ASN A 175 6.51 -29.41 -0.78
C ASN A 175 6.01 -28.28 0.12
N VAL A 176 4.69 -28.06 0.14
CA VAL A 176 4.03 -27.03 0.94
C VAL A 176 3.28 -27.68 2.09
N THR A 177 3.43 -27.16 3.30
CA THR A 177 2.63 -27.55 4.46
C THR A 177 2.10 -26.32 5.15
N LYS A 178 0.79 -26.25 5.39
CA LYS A 178 0.18 -25.13 6.13
C LYS A 178 0.41 -25.33 7.62
N ASN A 179 0.94 -24.30 8.28
CA ASN A 179 1.14 -24.25 9.72
C ASN A 179 -0.16 -23.82 10.43
N THR A 180 -0.25 -24.09 11.73
CA THR A 180 -1.41 -23.73 12.56
C THR A 180 -1.66 -22.22 12.63
N ASP A 181 -0.61 -21.41 12.48
CA ASP A 181 -0.69 -19.94 12.47
C ASP A 181 -1.13 -19.37 11.10
N GLY A 182 -1.45 -20.23 10.13
CA GLY A 182 -1.85 -19.85 8.78
C GLY A 182 -0.70 -19.57 7.81
N SER A 183 0.56 -19.58 8.27
CA SER A 183 1.73 -19.52 7.39
C SER A 183 1.98 -20.86 6.68
N TYR A 184 2.86 -20.87 5.68
CA TYR A 184 3.20 -22.08 4.92
C TYR A 184 4.67 -22.39 5.07
N LYS A 185 4.98 -23.63 5.46
CA LYS A 185 6.33 -24.18 5.39
C LYS A 185 6.58 -24.68 3.96
N LEU A 186 7.69 -24.24 3.38
CA LEU A 186 8.12 -24.58 2.03
C LEU A 186 9.49 -25.26 2.08
N THR A 187 9.60 -26.48 1.56
CA THR A 187 10.89 -27.17 1.45
C THR A 187 11.52 -26.90 0.08
N LEU A 188 12.77 -26.45 0.08
CA LEU A 188 13.52 -26.09 -1.12
C LEU A 188 14.27 -27.28 -1.70
N ASP A 189 14.47 -27.28 -3.02
CA ASP A 189 15.22 -28.29 -3.75
C ASP A 189 16.75 -28.16 -3.57
N GLN A 190 17.50 -28.99 -4.29
CA GLN A 190 18.96 -29.02 -4.28
C GLN A 190 19.63 -27.73 -4.80
N TYR A 191 18.87 -26.85 -5.44
CA TYR A 191 19.30 -25.55 -5.97
C TYR A 191 18.80 -24.38 -5.11
N GLY A 192 18.01 -24.65 -4.06
CA GLY A 192 17.40 -23.63 -3.22
C GLY A 192 16.15 -23.01 -3.85
N ASN A 193 15.46 -23.75 -4.71
CA ASN A 193 14.21 -23.32 -5.35
C ASN A 193 13.01 -24.08 -4.80
N ALA A 194 11.85 -23.46 -4.90
CA ALA A 194 10.57 -24.14 -4.85
C ALA A 194 9.82 -23.80 -6.15
N THR A 195 9.29 -24.82 -6.82
CA THR A 195 8.64 -24.69 -8.12
C THR A 195 7.31 -25.45 -8.11
N GLU A 196 6.53 -25.31 -9.19
CA GLU A 196 5.25 -26.03 -9.37
C GLU A 196 4.25 -25.76 -8.25
N LEU A 197 4.30 -24.55 -7.68
CA LEU A 197 3.36 -24.12 -6.67
C LEU A 197 2.09 -23.58 -7.33
N THR A 198 0.99 -23.66 -6.60
CA THR A 198 -0.28 -23.04 -6.98
C THR A 198 -0.65 -21.99 -5.94
N TYR A 199 -0.86 -20.76 -6.40
CA TYR A 199 -1.41 -19.68 -5.59
C TYR A 199 -2.86 -19.44 -5.98
N THR A 200 -3.77 -19.37 -5.02
CA THR A 200 -5.18 -19.04 -5.26
C THR A 200 -5.62 -17.84 -4.43
N GLN A 201 -6.48 -17.00 -4.99
CA GLN A 201 -7.06 -15.86 -4.30
C GLN A 201 -8.50 -15.61 -4.76
N SER A 202 -9.37 -15.25 -3.81
CA SER A 202 -10.71 -14.74 -4.11
C SER A 202 -10.63 -13.29 -4.58
N LEU A 203 -11.22 -13.00 -5.74
CA LEU A 203 -11.36 -11.68 -6.34
C LEU A 203 -12.83 -11.29 -6.38
N LYS A 204 -13.18 -10.14 -5.79
CA LYS A 204 -14.49 -9.51 -6.00
C LYS A 204 -14.41 -8.61 -7.22
N ALA A 205 -15.29 -8.81 -8.20
CA ALA A 205 -15.30 -8.01 -9.42
C ALA A 205 -15.86 -6.61 -9.16
N TYR A 206 -15.10 -5.57 -9.49
CA TYR A 206 -15.53 -4.18 -9.32
C TYR A 206 -16.41 -3.69 -10.47
N ASN A 207 -17.40 -2.85 -10.15
CA ASN A 207 -18.23 -2.13 -11.11
C ASN A 207 -17.48 -0.91 -11.66
N GLN A 208 -16.97 -1.00 -12.89
CA GLN A 208 -16.28 0.13 -13.55
C GLN A 208 -17.21 1.28 -13.94
N GLY A 209 -18.49 1.00 -14.16
CA GLY A 209 -19.48 2.04 -14.48
C GLY A 209 -19.77 2.96 -13.30
N ASN A 210 -19.46 2.53 -12.08
CA ASN A 210 -19.58 3.37 -10.90
C ASN A 210 -18.30 4.19 -10.68
N THR A 211 -18.35 5.47 -11.02
CA THR A 211 -17.23 6.40 -10.87
C THR A 211 -17.24 7.19 -9.56
N ASN A 212 -18.13 6.90 -8.61
CA ASN A 212 -18.26 7.69 -7.38
C ASN A 212 -17.07 7.49 -6.45
N SER A 213 -16.50 8.60 -5.96
CA SER A 213 -15.35 8.58 -5.05
C SER A 213 -15.74 8.19 -3.62
N VAL A 214 -14.75 7.72 -2.86
CA VAL A 214 -14.86 7.57 -1.40
C VAL A 214 -14.30 8.83 -0.75
N PHE A 215 -15.05 9.41 0.18
CA PHE A 215 -14.64 10.60 0.93
C PHE A 215 -15.00 10.45 2.41
N PHE A 216 -14.52 11.35 3.26
CA PHE A 216 -14.78 11.31 4.70
C PHE A 216 -15.69 12.46 5.12
N ILE A 217 -16.63 12.17 6.02
CA ILE A 217 -17.50 13.16 6.67
C ILE A 217 -17.16 13.22 8.15
N ASN A 218 -17.04 14.43 8.70
CA ASN A 218 -17.05 14.66 10.13
C ASN A 218 -18.49 14.50 10.64
N GLN A 219 -18.72 13.51 11.51
CA GLN A 219 -20.04 13.15 12.01
C GLN A 219 -20.68 14.24 12.88
N ASN A 220 -19.86 15.14 13.45
CA ASN A 220 -20.36 16.26 14.27
C ASN A 220 -20.87 17.43 13.41
N SER A 221 -20.16 17.77 12.34
CA SER A 221 -20.50 18.91 11.46
C SER A 221 -21.30 18.52 10.23
N GLY A 222 -21.30 17.24 9.84
CA GLY A 222 -21.88 16.76 8.58
C GLY A 222 -21.10 17.19 7.33
N THR A 223 -19.91 17.80 7.51
CA THR A 223 -19.09 18.32 6.41
C THR A 223 -18.13 17.27 5.88
N THR A 224 -17.89 17.32 4.57
CA THR A 224 -16.81 16.55 3.96
C THR A 224 -15.46 17.16 4.34
N GLU A 225 -14.51 16.33 4.74
CA GLU A 225 -13.21 16.77 5.21
C GLU A 225 -12.08 16.24 4.30
N THR A 226 -11.14 17.11 3.99
CA THR A 226 -9.87 16.73 3.32
C THR A 226 -8.72 16.62 4.30
N LYS A 227 -8.89 17.13 5.53
CA LYS A 227 -7.96 17.02 6.66
C LYS A 227 -8.76 16.91 7.95
N GLY A 228 -8.38 15.99 8.82
CA GLY A 228 -9.02 15.81 10.12
C GLY A 228 -8.24 16.47 11.24
N LEU A 229 -8.96 16.90 12.27
CA LEU A 229 -8.43 17.29 13.56
C LEU A 229 -9.07 16.44 14.66
N TYR A 230 -8.25 15.93 15.56
CA TYR A 230 -8.71 15.20 16.75
C TYR A 230 -7.95 15.70 17.98
N LEU A 231 -8.67 16.01 19.04
CA LEU A 231 -8.10 16.48 20.30
C LEU A 231 -8.28 15.39 21.36
N THR A 232 -7.20 15.03 22.05
CA THR A 232 -7.26 14.07 23.15
C THR A 232 -6.26 14.44 24.24
N LEU A 233 -6.47 13.92 25.45
CA LEU A 233 -5.50 14.02 26.53
C LEU A 233 -4.79 12.67 26.70
N ALA A 234 -3.48 12.71 26.94
CA ALA A 234 -2.74 11.54 27.40
C ALA A 234 -3.19 11.14 28.81
N ASN A 235 -3.07 9.86 29.15
CA ASN A 235 -3.40 9.35 30.47
C ASN A 235 -2.43 9.88 31.56
N GLY A 236 -2.63 9.47 32.82
CA GLY A 236 -1.78 9.90 33.94
C GLY A 236 -0.29 9.56 33.80
N ASN A 237 0.07 8.62 32.92
CA ASN A 237 1.45 8.24 32.61
C ASN A 237 2.00 9.01 31.38
N GLY A 238 1.24 9.92 30.78
CA GLY A 238 1.62 10.62 29.55
C GLY A 238 1.52 9.73 28.30
N GLU A 239 0.73 8.66 28.35
CA GLU A 239 0.58 7.70 27.26
C GLU A 239 -0.80 7.75 26.60
N LEU A 240 -0.85 7.27 25.35
CA LEU A 240 -2.07 6.96 24.61
C LEU A 240 -2.01 5.51 24.10
N ASN A 241 -3.16 4.89 23.90
CA ASN A 241 -3.28 3.58 23.26
C ASN A 241 -3.70 3.72 21.79
N VAL A 242 -3.05 2.99 20.89
CA VAL A 242 -3.34 3.01 19.46
C VAL A 242 -4.78 2.63 19.14
N ALA A 243 -5.35 1.63 19.83
CA ALA A 243 -6.71 1.17 19.60
C ALA A 243 -7.73 2.25 19.98
N ASP A 244 -7.52 2.92 21.11
CA ASP A 244 -8.42 3.97 21.59
C ASP A 244 -8.35 5.22 20.71
N VAL A 245 -7.15 5.60 20.26
CA VAL A 245 -6.96 6.71 19.32
C VAL A 245 -7.69 6.42 18.01
N LEU A 246 -7.49 5.25 17.41
CA LEU A 246 -8.15 4.87 16.17
C LEU A 246 -9.67 4.84 16.32
N ALA A 247 -10.18 4.17 17.35
CA ALA A 247 -11.62 4.04 17.60
C ALA A 247 -12.30 5.41 17.81
N ASN A 248 -11.66 6.36 18.49
CA ASN A 248 -12.25 7.68 18.69
C ASN A 248 -12.17 8.55 17.44
N ILE A 249 -11.12 8.42 16.62
CA ILE A 249 -11.07 9.06 15.30
C ILE A 249 -12.20 8.52 14.41
N GLU A 250 -12.45 7.21 14.40
CA GLU A 250 -13.53 6.58 13.64
C GLU A 250 -14.94 6.95 14.14
N LYS A 251 -15.10 7.33 15.41
CA LYS A 251 -16.34 7.94 15.92
C LYS A 251 -16.56 9.36 15.40
N GLN A 252 -15.49 10.10 15.10
CA GLN A 252 -15.61 11.47 14.59
C GLN A 252 -15.68 11.50 13.06
N TYR A 253 -15.02 10.58 12.36
CA TYR A 253 -14.94 10.57 10.91
C TYR A 253 -15.44 9.24 10.36
N THR A 254 -16.44 9.31 9.46
CA THR A 254 -16.90 8.13 8.72
C THR A 254 -16.53 8.26 7.25
N ALA A 255 -16.25 7.14 6.59
CA ALA A 255 -16.07 7.08 5.16
C ALA A 255 -17.42 6.89 4.47
N VAL A 256 -17.63 7.54 3.33
CA VAL A 256 -18.89 7.53 2.58
C VAL A 256 -18.63 7.44 1.09
N GLN A 257 -19.59 6.86 0.38
CA GLN A 257 -19.69 6.89 -1.07
C GLN A 257 -21.15 7.05 -1.47
N TYR A 258 -21.40 7.84 -2.51
CA TYR A 258 -22.74 7.89 -3.12
C TYR A 258 -22.97 6.62 -3.95
N ASN A 259 -24.02 5.88 -3.64
CA ASN A 259 -24.40 4.68 -4.35
C ASN A 259 -25.90 4.42 -4.23
N ASP A 260 -26.50 3.81 -5.26
CA ASP A 260 -27.93 3.48 -5.28
C ASP A 260 -28.83 4.65 -4.82
N SER A 261 -28.53 5.84 -5.34
CA SER A 261 -29.23 7.10 -5.04
C SER A 261 -29.15 7.62 -3.60
N LYS A 262 -28.25 7.07 -2.76
CA LYS A 262 -28.03 7.54 -1.38
C LYS A 262 -26.55 7.58 -1.01
N PHE A 263 -26.21 8.27 0.08
CA PHE A 263 -24.89 8.11 0.69
C PHE A 263 -24.89 6.86 1.57
N MET A 264 -23.90 6.01 1.38
CA MET A 264 -23.68 4.83 2.22
C MET A 264 -22.43 5.06 3.07
N SER A 265 -22.59 4.96 4.38
CA SER A 265 -21.54 5.24 5.38
C SER A 265 -20.86 3.95 5.86
N SER A 266 -19.57 3.99 6.19
CA SER A 266 -18.84 2.84 6.75
C SER A 266 -19.36 2.35 8.11
N THR A 267 -20.24 3.12 8.73
CA THR A 267 -20.94 2.74 9.97
C THR A 267 -22.19 1.90 9.74
N GLU A 268 -22.68 1.78 8.50
CA GLU A 268 -23.84 0.95 8.16
C GLU A 268 -23.43 -0.52 8.01
N LYS A 269 -24.25 -1.43 8.55
CA LYS A 269 -23.97 -2.89 8.57
C LYS A 269 -23.67 -3.48 7.18
N ASP A 270 -24.36 -3.00 6.15
CA ASP A 270 -24.27 -3.53 4.78
C ASP A 270 -23.61 -2.50 3.84
N SER A 271 -22.77 -1.62 4.39
CA SER A 271 -22.08 -0.61 3.61
C SER A 271 -21.06 -1.22 2.64
N PRO A 272 -21.04 -0.78 1.37
CA PRO A 272 -20.00 -1.16 0.45
C PRO A 272 -18.67 -0.47 0.76
N VAL A 273 -18.64 0.56 1.62
CA VAL A 273 -17.43 1.30 1.98
C VAL A 273 -16.99 0.88 3.37
N THR A 274 -15.71 0.56 3.52
CA THR A 274 -15.13 0.19 4.82
C THR A 274 -13.85 0.97 5.06
N ILE A 275 -13.66 1.45 6.30
CA ILE A 275 -12.36 1.94 6.75
C ILE A 275 -11.43 0.73 6.86
N THR A 276 -10.29 0.81 6.19
CA THR A 276 -9.28 -0.26 6.10
C THR A 276 -8.05 0.02 6.97
N THR A 277 -7.96 1.21 7.57
CA THR A 277 -6.93 1.48 8.58
C THR A 277 -7.14 0.58 9.78
N ASN A 278 -6.08 -0.08 10.22
CA ASN A 278 -6.09 -0.95 11.39
C ASN A 278 -4.95 -0.58 12.35
N LYS A 279 -4.87 -1.26 13.50
CA LYS A 279 -3.87 -0.98 14.54
C LYS A 279 -2.44 -1.06 14.02
N ASP A 280 -2.12 -2.06 13.20
CA ASP A 280 -0.77 -2.25 12.65
C ASP A 280 -0.37 -1.11 11.72
N ALA A 281 -1.30 -0.63 10.90
CA ALA A 281 -1.10 0.54 10.04
C ALA A 281 -0.81 1.80 10.86
N VAL A 282 -1.55 2.02 11.96
CA VAL A 282 -1.30 3.15 12.87
C VAL A 282 0.06 3.01 13.57
N ILE A 283 0.41 1.82 14.06
CA ILE A 283 1.73 1.56 14.67
C ILE A 283 2.85 1.83 13.67
N ALA A 284 2.72 1.37 12.43
CA ALA A 284 3.71 1.62 11.38
C ALA A 284 3.87 3.12 11.11
N GLU A 285 2.77 3.87 11.08
CA GLU A 285 2.79 5.32 10.86
C GLU A 285 3.39 6.10 12.04
N LEU A 286 3.10 5.69 13.27
CA LEU A 286 3.73 6.25 14.48
C LEU A 286 5.24 5.99 14.49
N LYS A 287 5.67 4.78 14.10
CA LYS A 287 7.11 4.45 13.98
C LYS A 287 7.82 5.34 12.94
N LYS A 288 7.19 5.63 11.80
CA LYS A 288 7.74 6.59 10.80
C LYS A 288 7.90 8.00 11.37
N GLN A 289 7.05 8.37 12.34
CA GLN A 289 7.13 9.63 13.07
C GLN A 289 8.09 9.57 14.26
N ASN A 290 8.91 8.52 14.39
CA ASN A 290 9.80 8.27 15.53
C ASN A 290 9.09 8.13 16.88
N ILE A 291 7.84 7.65 16.87
CA ILE A 291 7.05 7.38 18.06
C ILE A 291 7.03 5.86 18.29
N PRO A 292 7.82 5.33 19.24
CA PRO A 292 7.81 3.91 19.52
C PRO A 292 6.51 3.49 20.22
N VAL A 293 5.98 2.34 19.81
CA VAL A 293 4.78 1.74 20.41
C VAL A 293 5.20 0.43 21.07
N ASN A 294 4.78 0.21 22.31
CA ASN A 294 5.07 -1.01 23.05
C ASN A 294 4.15 -2.18 22.63
N ALA A 295 4.42 -3.37 23.16
CA ALA A 295 3.66 -4.58 22.82
C ALA A 295 2.16 -4.51 23.20
N ALA A 296 1.80 -3.68 24.19
CA ALA A 296 0.41 -3.46 24.60
C ALA A 296 -0.31 -2.41 23.72
N GLY A 297 0.39 -1.80 22.75
CA GLY A 297 -0.16 -0.75 21.89
C GLY A 297 -0.14 0.65 22.53
N ASN A 298 0.57 0.84 23.65
CA ASN A 298 0.73 2.16 24.26
C ASN A 298 1.98 2.87 23.73
N PHE A 299 1.92 4.20 23.71
CA PHE A 299 3.06 5.06 23.35
C PHE A 299 3.03 6.34 24.18
N THR A 300 4.21 6.90 24.46
CA THR A 300 4.33 8.24 25.04
C THR A 300 3.86 9.26 24.03
N ALA A 301 2.80 10.00 24.35
CA ALA A 301 2.17 10.91 23.41
C ALA A 301 3.01 12.19 23.23
N PRO A 302 3.41 12.56 22.00
CA PRO A 302 3.93 13.90 21.73
C PRO A 302 2.80 14.95 21.80
N ASP A 303 3.16 16.23 21.77
CA ASP A 303 2.21 17.34 21.66
C ASP A 303 1.35 17.27 20.39
N THR A 304 1.88 16.71 19.29
CA THR A 304 1.12 16.38 18.10
C THR A 304 1.68 15.18 17.35
N PHE A 305 0.80 14.43 16.68
CA PHE A 305 1.15 13.37 15.73
C PHE A 305 0.05 13.22 14.67
N THR A 306 0.29 12.42 13.65
CA THR A 306 -0.68 12.17 12.58
C THR A 306 -1.11 10.71 12.54
N VAL A 307 -2.39 10.50 12.21
CA VAL A 307 -3.00 9.20 11.91
C VAL A 307 -3.71 9.32 10.58
N THR A 308 -3.55 8.34 9.70
CA THR A 308 -4.20 8.35 8.39
C THR A 308 -5.32 7.30 8.35
N LEU A 309 -6.56 7.77 8.18
CA LEU A 309 -7.68 6.90 7.85
C LEU A 309 -7.66 6.61 6.34
N ASN A 310 -7.73 5.34 5.99
CA ASN A 310 -7.90 4.85 4.63
C ASN A 310 -9.23 4.11 4.58
N ALA A 311 -9.97 4.27 3.49
CA ALA A 311 -11.20 3.55 3.23
C ALA A 311 -11.22 3.02 1.80
N LYS A 312 -11.98 1.96 1.58
CA LYS A 312 -12.12 1.33 0.26
C LYS A 312 -13.57 0.96 -0.01
N SER A 313 -14.03 1.23 -1.23
CA SER A 313 -15.32 0.73 -1.73
C SER A 313 -15.15 -0.66 -2.32
N SER A 314 -15.99 -1.60 -1.87
CA SER A 314 -16.12 -2.94 -2.43
C SER A 314 -16.96 -2.98 -3.71
N ILE A 315 -17.54 -1.84 -4.13
CA ILE A 315 -18.28 -1.73 -5.39
C ILE A 315 -17.34 -1.41 -6.54
N ASN A 316 -16.55 -0.34 -6.45
CA ASN A 316 -15.71 0.11 -7.55
C ASN A 316 -14.20 0.09 -7.25
N GLY A 317 -13.81 -0.41 -6.07
CA GLY A 317 -12.42 -0.53 -5.65
C GLY A 317 -11.76 0.80 -5.30
N LYS A 318 -12.45 1.94 -5.47
CA LYS A 318 -11.90 3.26 -5.16
C LYS A 318 -11.60 3.40 -3.68
N THR A 319 -10.51 4.10 -3.39
CA THR A 319 -10.07 4.40 -2.04
C THR A 319 -10.27 5.86 -1.70
N GLY A 320 -10.42 6.14 -0.41
CA GLY A 320 -10.41 7.49 0.15
C GLY A 320 -9.38 7.55 1.27
N GLN A 321 -8.82 8.73 1.50
CA GLN A 321 -7.85 8.97 2.56
C GLN A 321 -8.17 10.25 3.32
N LEU A 322 -8.02 10.21 4.65
CA LEU A 322 -8.09 11.37 5.53
C LEU A 322 -6.90 11.35 6.49
N VAL A 323 -6.02 12.34 6.36
CA VAL A 323 -4.95 12.57 7.34
C VAL A 323 -5.53 13.35 8.51
N VAL A 324 -5.42 12.80 9.71
CA VAL A 324 -5.93 13.36 10.96
C VAL A 324 -4.74 13.80 11.80
N THR A 325 -4.65 15.11 12.07
CA THR A 325 -3.71 15.64 13.05
C THR A 325 -4.32 15.47 14.44
N VAL A 326 -3.63 14.72 15.28
CA VAL A 326 -3.97 14.55 16.69
C VAL A 326 -3.20 15.57 17.51
N SER A 327 -3.92 16.37 18.29
CA SER A 327 -3.33 17.30 19.25
C SER A 327 -3.50 16.74 20.66
N VAL A 328 -2.40 16.76 21.42
CA VAL A 328 -2.34 16.28 22.81
C VAL A 328 -1.82 17.40 23.70
N PRO A 329 -2.70 18.23 24.29
CA PRO A 329 -2.29 19.40 25.07
C PRO A 329 -1.34 19.09 26.24
N ASN A 330 -1.51 17.93 26.89
CA ASN A 330 -0.65 17.43 27.96
C ASN A 330 0.43 16.46 27.45
N GLY A 331 0.65 16.39 26.14
CA GLY A 331 1.67 15.57 25.51
C GLY A 331 3.09 16.09 25.73
N LYS A 332 4.06 15.22 25.50
CA LYS A 332 5.49 15.55 25.55
C LYS A 332 5.80 16.57 24.46
N LYS A 333 6.20 17.78 24.87
CA LYS A 333 6.62 18.83 23.94
C LYS A 333 7.86 18.38 23.17
N THR A 334 7.82 18.52 21.85
CA THR A 334 9.01 18.37 21.02
C THR A 334 9.82 19.65 21.08
N THR A 335 10.74 19.76 22.04
CA THR A 335 11.67 20.89 22.07
C THR A 335 12.66 20.71 20.92
N VAL A 336 12.57 21.56 19.89
CA VAL A 336 13.68 21.76 18.97
C VAL A 336 14.86 22.25 19.81
N ALA A 337 15.98 21.53 19.79
CA ALA A 337 17.18 21.97 20.49
C ALA A 337 17.51 23.39 20.00
N SER A 338 17.60 24.35 20.94
CA SER A 338 18.09 25.68 20.62
C SER A 338 19.46 25.51 19.99
N GLN A 339 19.61 25.89 18.71
CA GLN A 339 20.94 25.93 18.13
C GLN A 339 21.73 27.00 18.87
N GLU A 340 22.76 26.59 19.60
CA GLU A 340 23.72 27.53 20.15
C GLU A 340 24.36 28.26 18.97
N LYS A 341 24.03 29.54 18.82
CA LYS A 341 24.78 30.43 17.94
C LYS A 341 25.89 31.04 18.78
N THR A 342 27.14 30.71 18.47
CA THR A 342 28.27 31.52 18.90
C THR A 342 28.19 32.86 18.16
N ILE A 343 27.61 33.88 18.80
CA ILE A 343 27.65 35.24 18.29
C ILE A 343 29.03 35.80 18.63
N MET A 344 29.91 35.86 17.63
CA MET A 344 31.18 36.58 17.76
C MET A 344 30.87 38.08 17.87
N HIS A 345 31.05 38.65 19.05
CA HIS A 345 31.06 40.10 19.23
C HIS A 345 32.46 40.63 18.93
N ASN A 346 32.69 41.15 17.73
CA ASN A 346 33.88 41.94 17.46
C ASN A 346 33.64 43.36 18.01
N ALA A 347 34.25 43.67 19.15
CA ALA A 347 34.31 45.04 19.65
C ALA A 347 35.43 45.79 18.91
N PHE A 348 35.07 46.83 18.16
CA PHE A 348 36.04 47.69 17.48
C PHE A 348 36.20 48.99 18.25
N PHE A 349 37.44 49.37 18.55
CA PHE A 349 37.76 50.72 19.02
C PHE A 349 37.93 51.63 17.80
N TYR A 350 37.28 52.79 17.84
CA TYR A 350 37.40 53.82 16.81
C TYR A 350 38.06 55.06 17.40
N ASP A 351 38.92 55.70 16.62
CA ASP A 351 39.43 57.03 16.97
C ASP A 351 38.36 58.12 16.79
N LYS A 352 38.70 59.34 17.21
CA LYS A 352 37.85 60.53 17.09
C LYS A 352 37.48 60.92 15.66
N ASN A 353 38.12 60.33 14.66
CA ASN A 353 37.85 60.55 13.24
C ASN A 353 37.06 59.37 12.63
N GLY A 354 36.62 58.41 13.46
CA GLY A 354 35.85 57.25 13.03
C GLY A 354 36.68 56.14 12.36
N LYS A 355 38.01 56.16 12.51
CA LYS A 355 38.89 55.11 11.97
C LYS A 355 39.13 54.03 13.03
N ARG A 356 39.00 52.76 12.64
CA ARG A 356 39.31 51.61 13.51
C ARG A 356 40.76 51.70 13.98
N VAL A 357 40.98 51.60 15.30
CA VAL A 357 42.30 51.58 15.92
C VAL A 357 42.50 50.28 16.70
N GLY A 358 43.68 49.68 16.54
CA GLY A 358 44.01 48.34 17.05
C GLY A 358 43.82 47.24 16.01
N SER A 359 44.81 46.36 15.89
CA SER A 359 44.64 45.01 15.34
C SER A 359 44.10 44.10 16.44
N ASP A 360 43.38 43.05 16.07
CA ASP A 360 43.17 41.92 17.01
C ASP A 360 44.51 41.31 17.43
#